data_AF-A0A6B0V7J3-F1
#
_entry.id   AF-A0A6B0V7J3-F1
#
_cell.length_a   1.000
_cell.length_b   1.000
_cell.length_c   1.000
_cell.angle_alpha   90.00
_cell.angle_beta   90.00
_cell.angle_gamma   90.00
#
_symmetry.space_group_name_H-M   'P 1'
#
loop_
_entity.id
_entity.type
_entity.pdbx_description
1 polymer ?
#
loop_
_entity_poly.entity_id
_entity_poly.type
_entity_poly.pdbx_seq_one_letter_code
_entity_poly.pdbx_strand_id
1 'polypeptide(L)'
;GFSMRTVGRHASVQEAPILVAAPHSSFFDTVAAMLGYPLPSAVVRSKSRGLFFLSTILNFTQPVYVKRSDPNSRQNTVHEIARRATSKDPWSQVIIFPEGTCTNRSCLITFKLGAFVPGVPIQPILIRYPNELNTLTWTWDGPTAFQTLWLTLCQLRTNMEIEYMPVYIPSSEEKKDPKLFAENVRRLMAKALQLPVSSYSYDDLKQANVEDDVHERTVTCTRLQRLVKKNRIQFRDFDSEILKLKATIKMKENLQVTFSEFSNLMGIPSDRFARNFFEVVDIDNTGRMDLRCFLSALWLVHPSEPHRAENAFKAFSGDGGGIIL
;
A
#
# COMPACT_ATOMS: atom_id res chain seq x y z
N GLY A 1 14.66 -21.29 18.67
CA GLY A 1 13.41 -22.06 18.51
C GLY A 1 12.21 -21.14 18.50
N PHE A 2 11.13 -21.48 17.78
CA PHE A 2 9.93 -20.64 17.68
C PHE A 2 8.91 -20.97 18.77
N SER A 3 8.35 -19.95 19.41
CA SER A 3 7.25 -20.05 20.37
C SER A 3 6.07 -19.26 19.82
N MET A 4 4.96 -19.94 19.51
CA MET A 4 3.78 -19.33 18.93
C MET A 4 2.66 -19.22 19.96
N ARG A 5 2.08 -18.02 20.08
CA ARG A 5 0.88 -17.75 20.85
C ARG A 5 -0.26 -17.40 19.90
N THR A 6 -1.40 -18.05 20.06
CA THR A 6 -2.61 -17.73 19.31
C THR A 6 -3.60 -17.01 20.21
N VAL A 7 -4.18 -15.92 19.72
CA VAL A 7 -5.19 -15.10 20.41
C VAL A 7 -6.42 -14.99 19.52
N GLY A 8 -7.62 -15.04 20.11
CA GLY A 8 -8.87 -14.94 19.38
C GLY A 8 -9.33 -16.25 18.74
N ARG A 9 -10.47 -16.19 18.03
CA ARG A 9 -11.10 -17.35 17.39
C ARG A 9 -10.87 -17.30 15.89
N HIS A 10 -10.28 -18.34 15.34
CA HIS A 10 -10.21 -18.54 13.90
C HIS A 10 -11.63 -18.76 13.34
N ALA A 11 -12.02 -17.98 12.33
CA ALA A 11 -13.33 -18.08 11.68
C ALA A 11 -13.38 -19.27 10.73
N SER A 12 -14.56 -19.86 10.54
CA SER A 12 -14.71 -20.90 9.51
C SER A 12 -14.65 -20.31 8.10
N VAL A 13 -14.45 -21.16 7.10
CA VAL A 13 -14.51 -20.77 5.68
C VAL A 13 -15.84 -20.11 5.33
N GLN A 14 -16.95 -20.57 5.94
CA GLN A 14 -18.29 -20.03 5.71
C GLN A 14 -18.47 -18.65 6.33
N GLU A 15 -17.80 -18.38 7.46
CA GLU A 15 -17.86 -17.09 8.13
C GLU A 15 -16.97 -16.05 7.44
N ALA A 16 -15.77 -16.46 7.00
CA ALA A 16 -14.81 -15.60 6.32
C ALA A 16 -13.95 -16.41 5.34
N PRO A 17 -14.27 -16.45 4.04
CA PRO A 17 -13.49 -17.21 3.05
C PRO A 17 -12.08 -16.64 2.81
N ILE A 18 -11.83 -15.39 3.19
CA ILE A 18 -10.54 -14.70 3.02
C ILE A 18 -9.99 -14.27 4.38
N LEU A 19 -8.72 -14.59 4.61
CA LEU A 19 -7.93 -14.14 5.75
C LEU A 19 -6.99 -13.01 5.30
N VAL A 20 -7.01 -11.88 6.00
CA VAL A 20 -6.17 -10.72 5.69
C VAL A 20 -5.14 -10.53 6.79
N ALA A 21 -3.87 -10.80 6.50
CA ALA A 21 -2.82 -10.79 7.51
C ALA A 21 -1.90 -9.56 7.39
N ALA A 22 -1.63 -8.90 8.51
CA ALA A 22 -0.71 -7.76 8.60
C ALA A 22 -0.15 -7.59 10.03
N PRO A 23 1.03 -6.98 10.22
CA PRO A 23 1.92 -6.53 9.17
C PRO A 23 2.68 -7.70 8.52
N HIS A 24 2.99 -7.59 7.23
CA HIS A 24 3.86 -8.53 6.54
C HIS A 24 5.31 -8.08 6.69
N SER A 25 6.11 -8.81 7.44
CA SER A 25 7.50 -8.48 7.78
C SER A 25 8.52 -9.49 7.29
N SER A 26 8.11 -10.73 7.00
CA SER A 26 9.05 -11.80 6.70
C SER A 26 8.38 -12.95 5.95
N PHE A 27 9.20 -13.83 5.38
CA PHE A 27 8.70 -15.11 4.86
C PHE A 27 8.23 -16.06 5.97
N PHE A 28 8.60 -15.83 7.23
CA PHE A 28 8.09 -16.60 8.38
C PHE A 28 6.63 -16.28 8.69
N ASP A 29 6.10 -15.14 8.26
CA ASP A 29 4.68 -14.79 8.48
C ASP A 29 3.75 -15.79 7.79
N THR A 30 4.15 -16.30 6.63
CA THR A 30 3.37 -17.31 5.92
C THR A 30 3.43 -18.65 6.65
N VAL A 31 4.59 -18.99 7.23
CA VAL A 31 4.76 -20.20 8.05
C VAL A 31 3.94 -20.09 9.34
N ALA A 32 3.97 -18.92 10.00
CA ALA A 32 3.15 -18.59 11.16
C ALA A 32 1.68 -18.90 10.90
N ALA A 33 1.15 -18.31 9.82
CA ALA A 33 -0.24 -18.43 9.47
C ALA A 33 -0.64 -19.87 9.09
N MET A 34 0.29 -20.66 8.54
CA MET A 34 0.06 -22.07 8.21
C MET A 34 0.11 -23.00 9.42
N LEU A 35 0.98 -22.73 10.40
CA LEU A 35 1.11 -23.57 11.60
C LEU A 35 -0.03 -23.33 12.61
N GLY A 36 -0.79 -22.25 12.45
CA GLY A 36 -1.84 -21.81 13.37
C GLY A 36 -3.10 -22.68 13.43
N TYR A 37 -3.54 -23.33 12.33
CA TYR A 37 -4.69 -24.28 12.20
C TYR A 37 -4.86 -24.69 10.70
N PRO A 38 -5.82 -25.56 10.23
CA PRO A 38 -5.67 -26.32 8.99
C PRO A 38 -5.45 -25.44 7.76
N LEU A 39 -4.43 -25.83 6.99
CA LEU A 39 -3.71 -25.08 5.97
C LEU A 39 -4.58 -24.16 5.08
N PRO A 40 -4.58 -22.83 5.34
CA PRO A 40 -5.14 -21.87 4.39
C PRO A 40 -4.28 -21.78 3.12
N SER A 41 -4.90 -21.54 1.98
CA SER A 41 -4.23 -21.32 0.70
C SER A 41 -3.53 -19.96 0.65
N ALA A 42 -2.21 -19.95 0.54
CA ALA A 42 -1.43 -18.70 0.55
C ALA A 42 -1.29 -18.09 -0.86
N VAL A 43 -1.31 -16.76 -1.00
CA VAL A 43 -0.99 -16.11 -2.29
C VAL A 43 0.51 -15.82 -2.37
N VAL A 44 1.22 -16.42 -3.34
CA VAL A 44 2.70 -16.38 -3.39
C VAL A 44 3.22 -15.74 -4.69
N ARG A 45 4.29 -14.95 -4.57
CA ARG A 45 5.01 -14.37 -5.70
C ARG A 45 5.82 -15.46 -6.44
N SER A 46 5.76 -15.48 -7.78
CA SER A 46 6.39 -16.54 -8.59
C SER A 46 7.94 -16.59 -8.59
N LYS A 47 8.65 -15.63 -7.98
CA LYS A 47 10.13 -15.59 -7.92
C LYS A 47 10.73 -16.25 -6.65
N SER A 48 9.91 -16.79 -5.75
CA SER A 48 10.35 -17.33 -4.46
C SER A 48 10.93 -18.76 -4.51
N ARG A 49 11.36 -19.26 -5.68
CA ARG A 49 11.80 -20.66 -5.90
C ARG A 49 13.12 -21.05 -5.19
N GLY A 50 13.75 -20.13 -4.45
CA GLY A 50 15.08 -20.33 -3.86
C GLY A 50 15.12 -21.01 -2.49
N LEU A 51 14.04 -21.01 -1.71
CA LEU A 51 13.98 -21.78 -0.45
C LEU A 51 13.31 -23.13 -0.72
N PHE A 52 14.12 -24.18 -0.89
CA PHE A 52 13.67 -25.53 -1.22
C PHE A 52 12.62 -26.08 -0.25
N PHE A 53 12.76 -25.80 1.06
CA PHE A 53 11.80 -26.23 2.09
C PHE A 53 10.51 -25.40 2.09
N LEU A 54 10.61 -24.08 1.98
CA LEU A 54 9.45 -23.17 2.01
C LEU A 54 8.58 -23.34 0.75
N SER A 55 9.21 -23.50 -0.42
CA SER A 55 8.46 -23.72 -1.67
C SER A 55 7.70 -25.04 -1.66
N THR A 56 8.23 -26.07 -1.01
CA THR A 56 7.56 -27.38 -0.90
C THR A 56 6.33 -27.26 0.00
N ILE A 57 6.46 -26.68 1.20
CA ILE A 57 5.34 -26.43 2.13
C ILE A 57 4.27 -25.52 1.49
N LEU A 58 4.68 -24.48 0.77
CA LEU A 58 3.77 -23.56 0.08
C LEU A 58 3.03 -24.21 -1.10
N ASN A 59 3.63 -25.16 -1.80
CA ASN A 59 2.95 -25.85 -2.90
C ASN A 59 1.81 -26.75 -2.41
N PHE A 60 1.90 -27.26 -1.16
CA PHE A 60 0.84 -28.07 -0.55
C PHE A 60 -0.42 -27.26 -0.21
N THR A 61 -0.33 -25.93 -0.11
CA THR A 61 -1.47 -25.08 0.25
C THR A 61 -2.31 -24.60 -0.95
N GLN A 62 -2.13 -25.14 -2.15
CA GLN A 62 -2.81 -24.67 -3.37
C GLN A 62 -2.76 -23.14 -3.60
N PRO A 63 -1.56 -22.54 -3.61
CA PRO A 63 -1.40 -21.11 -3.62
C PRO A 63 -1.86 -20.47 -4.94
N VAL A 64 -2.45 -19.28 -4.87
CA VAL A 64 -2.72 -18.49 -6.08
C VAL A 64 -1.44 -17.74 -6.46
N TYR A 65 -0.79 -18.16 -7.55
CA TYR A 65 0.46 -17.52 -7.98
C TYR A 65 0.20 -16.25 -8.78
N VAL A 66 0.93 -15.18 -8.45
CA VAL A 66 0.92 -13.92 -9.22
C VAL A 66 2.23 -13.80 -10.02
N LYS A 67 2.15 -13.83 -11.36
CA LYS A 67 3.26 -13.53 -12.25
C LYS A 67 3.29 -12.02 -12.55
N ARG A 68 4.28 -11.31 -12.02
CA ARG A 68 4.35 -9.85 -12.14
C ARG A 68 4.75 -9.33 -13.54
N SER A 69 5.28 -10.18 -14.41
CA SER A 69 5.65 -9.85 -15.79
C SER A 69 4.49 -9.86 -16.77
N ASP A 70 3.35 -10.44 -16.37
CA ASP A 70 2.15 -10.54 -17.19
C ASP A 70 1.08 -9.56 -16.65
N PRO A 71 0.71 -8.52 -17.43
CA PRO A 71 -0.33 -7.57 -17.07
C PRO A 71 -1.67 -8.23 -16.71
N ASN A 72 -2.00 -9.36 -17.36
CA ASN A 72 -3.26 -10.08 -17.17
C ASN A 72 -3.23 -10.98 -15.92
N SER A 73 -2.04 -11.39 -15.46
CA SER A 73 -1.92 -12.26 -14.29
C SER A 73 -2.52 -11.64 -13.04
N ARG A 74 -2.46 -10.32 -12.85
CA ARG A 74 -3.06 -9.66 -11.68
C ARG A 74 -4.58 -9.77 -11.70
N GLN A 75 -5.19 -9.51 -12.86
CA GLN A 75 -6.64 -9.65 -13.03
C GLN A 75 -7.05 -11.11 -12.86
N ASN A 76 -6.31 -12.06 -13.42
CA ASN A 76 -6.59 -13.48 -13.28
C ASN A 76 -6.52 -13.94 -11.82
N THR A 77 -5.53 -13.47 -11.04
CA THR A 77 -5.46 -13.76 -9.60
C THR A 77 -6.67 -13.21 -8.86
N VAL A 78 -7.09 -11.98 -9.14
CA VAL A 78 -8.29 -11.40 -8.51
C VAL A 78 -9.54 -12.18 -8.86
N HIS A 79 -9.71 -12.57 -10.13
CA HIS A 79 -10.82 -13.42 -10.56
C HIS A 79 -10.80 -14.79 -9.88
N GLU A 80 -9.63 -15.42 -9.73
CA GLU A 80 -9.51 -16.72 -9.06
C GLU A 80 -9.80 -16.61 -7.55
N ILE A 81 -9.33 -15.54 -6.89
CA ILE A 81 -9.67 -15.26 -5.49
C ILE A 81 -11.18 -15.07 -5.36
N ALA A 82 -11.79 -14.26 -6.21
CA ALA A 82 -13.24 -14.05 -6.20
C ALA A 82 -14.02 -15.34 -6.45
N ARG A 83 -13.59 -16.15 -7.43
CA ARG A 83 -14.18 -17.45 -7.75
C ARG A 83 -14.13 -18.39 -6.55
N ARG A 84 -12.97 -18.53 -5.90
CA ARG A 84 -12.82 -19.42 -4.72
C ARG A 84 -13.63 -18.92 -3.52
N ALA A 85 -13.63 -17.60 -3.29
CA ALA A 85 -14.32 -17.02 -2.14
C ALA A 85 -15.85 -17.01 -2.27
N THR A 86 -16.39 -17.15 -3.49
CA THR A 86 -17.84 -17.15 -3.76
C THR A 86 -18.37 -18.51 -4.22
N SER A 87 -17.50 -19.47 -4.53
CA SER A 87 -17.93 -20.81 -4.93
C SER A 87 -18.57 -21.57 -3.77
N LYS A 88 -19.49 -22.47 -4.11
CA LYS A 88 -20.06 -23.46 -3.18
C LYS A 88 -19.15 -24.68 -2.99
N ASP A 89 -18.10 -24.80 -3.80
CA ASP A 89 -17.12 -25.88 -3.69
C ASP A 89 -16.35 -25.78 -2.36
N PRO A 90 -15.85 -26.90 -1.80
CA PRO A 90 -15.14 -26.93 -0.52
C PRO A 90 -13.69 -26.43 -0.66
N TRP A 91 -13.51 -25.16 -1.03
CA TRP A 91 -12.19 -24.51 -1.06
C TRP A 91 -11.70 -24.17 0.36
N SER A 92 -10.40 -24.30 0.58
CA SER A 92 -9.75 -23.75 1.78
C SER A 92 -9.79 -22.21 1.78
N GLN A 93 -9.76 -21.62 2.98
CA GLN A 93 -9.60 -20.17 3.15
C GLN A 93 -8.36 -19.67 2.43
N VAL A 94 -8.46 -18.49 1.81
CA VAL A 94 -7.32 -17.86 1.14
C VAL A 94 -6.70 -16.82 2.08
N ILE A 95 -5.42 -16.96 2.40
CA ILE A 95 -4.68 -15.94 3.15
C ILE A 95 -3.95 -14.98 2.22
N ILE A 96 -4.16 -13.69 2.45
CA ILE A 96 -3.61 -12.59 1.67
C ILE A 96 -2.91 -11.60 2.60
N PHE A 97 -1.67 -11.25 2.25
CA PHE A 97 -0.94 -10.13 2.85
C PHE A 97 -1.15 -8.89 1.96
N PRO A 98 -2.08 -7.99 2.30
CA PRO A 98 -2.52 -6.94 1.40
C PRO A 98 -1.44 -5.87 1.18
N GLU A 99 -0.40 -5.77 2.01
CA GLU A 99 0.75 -4.89 1.77
C GLU A 99 1.47 -5.19 0.44
N GLY A 100 1.44 -6.46 0.01
CA GLY A 100 2.05 -6.90 -1.25
C GLY A 100 3.60 -6.94 -1.24
N THR A 101 4.21 -6.68 -0.09
CA THR A 101 5.65 -6.72 0.20
C THR A 101 5.87 -6.93 1.70
N CYS A 102 7.10 -7.30 2.08
CA CYS A 102 7.52 -7.26 3.48
C CYS A 102 7.98 -5.84 3.86
N THR A 103 7.58 -5.38 5.04
CA THR A 103 7.89 -4.09 5.67
C THR A 103 8.54 -4.29 7.04
N ASN A 104 9.00 -3.21 7.67
CA ASN A 104 9.65 -3.25 8.98
C ASN A 104 8.68 -3.22 10.17
N ARG A 105 7.36 -3.23 9.91
CA ARG A 105 6.28 -3.18 10.93
C ARG A 105 6.17 -1.85 11.70
N SER A 106 6.85 -0.79 11.29
CA SER A 106 6.71 0.52 11.98
C SER A 106 5.40 1.23 11.62
N CYS A 107 4.78 0.87 10.48
CA CYS A 107 3.50 1.39 10.02
C CYS A 107 2.83 0.38 9.08
N LEU A 108 1.52 0.54 8.84
CA LEU A 108 0.83 -0.18 7.76
C LEU A 108 0.77 0.68 6.49
N ILE A 109 1.41 0.19 5.42
CA ILE A 109 1.33 0.81 4.09
C ILE A 109 -0.03 0.58 3.42
N THR A 110 -0.27 1.26 2.31
CA THR A 110 -1.53 1.13 1.55
C THR A 110 -1.77 -0.31 1.10
N PHE A 111 -2.93 -0.86 1.46
CA PHE A 111 -3.35 -2.21 1.10
C PHE A 111 -3.70 -2.33 -0.38
N LYS A 112 -3.24 -3.40 -1.01
CA LYS A 112 -3.65 -3.83 -2.35
C LYS A 112 -5.06 -4.38 -2.29
N LEU A 113 -5.85 -4.04 -3.29
CA LEU A 113 -7.29 -4.30 -3.32
C LEU A 113 -7.68 -5.76 -3.57
N GLY A 114 -6.73 -6.64 -3.91
CA GLY A 114 -7.05 -7.99 -4.39
C GLY A 114 -7.89 -8.84 -3.43
N ALA A 115 -7.71 -8.68 -2.11
CA ALA A 115 -8.51 -9.35 -1.10
C ALA A 115 -9.93 -8.77 -0.94
N PHE A 116 -10.12 -7.51 -1.36
CA PHE A 116 -11.31 -6.71 -1.06
C PHE A 116 -12.26 -6.59 -2.25
N VAL A 117 -11.76 -6.80 -3.47
CA VAL A 117 -12.58 -6.80 -4.71
C VAL A 117 -13.78 -7.76 -4.65
N PRO A 118 -13.69 -8.97 -4.06
CA PRO A 118 -14.85 -9.87 -4.01
C PRO A 118 -16.02 -9.37 -3.14
N GLY A 119 -15.80 -8.40 -2.24
CA GLY A 119 -16.85 -7.86 -1.36
C GLY A 119 -17.44 -8.88 -0.38
N VAL A 120 -16.69 -9.94 -0.06
CA VAL A 120 -17.08 -11.00 0.91
C VAL A 120 -16.57 -10.67 2.32
N PRO A 121 -17.14 -11.28 3.37
CA PRO A 121 -16.58 -11.18 4.71
C PRO A 121 -15.12 -11.66 4.76
N ILE A 122 -14.30 -10.95 5.54
CA ILE A 122 -12.88 -11.28 5.72
C ILE A 122 -12.54 -11.34 7.19
N GLN A 123 -11.56 -12.15 7.57
CA GLN A 123 -11.03 -12.14 8.93
C GLN A 123 -9.65 -11.48 8.95
N PRO A 124 -9.51 -10.32 9.64
CA PRO A 124 -8.20 -9.73 9.87
C PRO A 124 -7.37 -10.57 10.85
N ILE A 125 -6.09 -10.74 10.54
CA ILE A 125 -5.11 -11.45 11.36
C ILE A 125 -3.95 -10.51 11.64
N LEU A 126 -3.65 -10.31 12.92
CA LEU A 126 -2.53 -9.49 13.37
C LEU A 126 -1.35 -10.39 13.72
N ILE A 127 -0.19 -10.10 13.14
CA ILE A 127 1.05 -10.85 13.43
C ILE A 127 1.99 -9.95 14.22
N ARG A 128 2.33 -10.38 15.44
CA ARG A 128 3.30 -9.69 16.29
C ARG A 128 4.50 -10.57 16.55
N TYR A 129 5.64 -9.90 16.72
CA TYR A 129 6.91 -10.53 17.04
C TYR A 129 7.50 -9.84 18.27
N PRO A 130 7.02 -10.18 19.49
CA PRO A 130 7.50 -9.59 20.73
C PRO A 130 8.88 -10.17 21.09
N ASN A 131 9.88 -9.78 20.31
CA ASN A 131 11.28 -10.16 20.47
C ASN A 131 12.11 -8.90 20.67
N GLU A 132 13.10 -8.97 21.55
CA GLU A 132 14.05 -7.86 21.78
C GLU A 132 14.91 -7.59 20.54
N LEU A 133 15.37 -8.66 19.87
CA LEU A 133 16.17 -8.55 18.66
C LEU A 133 15.28 -8.67 17.42
N ASN A 134 15.45 -7.72 16.50
CA ASN A 134 14.76 -7.75 15.21
C ASN A 134 15.53 -8.56 14.18
N THR A 135 15.45 -9.89 14.27
CA THR A 135 16.13 -10.84 13.37
C THR A 135 15.27 -11.28 12.18
N LEU A 136 13.97 -10.96 12.20
CA LEU A 136 12.97 -11.46 11.26
C LEU A 136 12.64 -10.50 10.11
N THR A 137 12.89 -9.21 10.28
CA THR A 137 12.52 -8.21 9.27
C THR A 137 13.28 -8.46 7.98
N TRP A 138 12.55 -8.77 6.92
CA TRP A 138 13.09 -8.96 5.58
C TRP A 138 12.56 -7.88 4.66
N THR A 139 13.16 -6.70 4.73
CA THR A 139 12.85 -5.57 3.85
C THR A 139 13.73 -5.58 2.62
N TRP A 140 13.34 -4.78 1.62
CA TRP A 140 14.12 -4.61 0.39
C TRP A 140 15.50 -3.96 0.64
N ASP A 141 15.58 -3.04 1.62
CA ASP A 141 16.82 -2.39 2.10
C ASP A 141 17.45 -3.13 3.30
N GLY A 142 17.00 -4.37 3.53
CA GLY A 142 17.41 -5.18 4.67
C GLY A 142 18.41 -6.28 4.29
N PRO A 143 18.76 -7.12 5.28
CA PRO A 143 19.54 -8.32 5.02
C PRO A 143 18.88 -9.20 3.96
N THR A 144 19.70 -9.93 3.20
CA THR A 144 19.21 -10.93 2.25
C THR A 144 18.39 -12.00 2.96
N ALA A 145 17.51 -12.72 2.25
CA ALA A 145 16.68 -13.76 2.85
C ALA A 145 17.49 -14.82 3.60
N PHE A 146 18.70 -15.16 3.11
CA PHE A 146 19.61 -16.07 3.79
C PHE A 146 20.21 -15.46 5.07
N GLN A 147 20.61 -14.18 5.04
CA GLN A 147 21.07 -13.48 6.24
C GLN A 147 19.97 -13.36 7.28
N THR A 148 18.74 -13.00 6.89
CA THR A 148 17.59 -12.96 7.82
C THR A 148 17.34 -14.34 8.42
N LEU A 149 17.36 -15.41 7.61
CA LEU A 149 17.24 -16.78 8.11
C LEU A 149 18.35 -17.11 9.11
N TRP A 150 19.60 -16.84 8.77
CA TRP A 150 20.75 -17.09 9.63
C TRP A 150 20.65 -16.34 10.97
N LEU A 151 20.37 -15.04 10.93
CA LEU A 151 20.18 -14.21 12.13
C LEU A 151 19.02 -14.73 12.99
N THR A 152 17.93 -15.16 12.36
CA THR A 152 16.79 -15.75 13.08
C THR A 152 17.16 -17.09 13.72
N LEU A 153 18.00 -17.90 13.08
CA LEU A 153 18.48 -19.18 13.62
C LEU A 153 19.50 -18.99 14.76
N CYS A 154 20.27 -17.90 14.75
CA CYS A 154 21.13 -17.51 15.86
C CYS A 154 20.34 -17.06 17.11
N GLN A 155 19.05 -16.74 16.95
CA GLN A 155 18.19 -16.39 18.08
C GLN A 155 17.68 -17.65 18.79
N LEU A 156 18.09 -17.83 20.05
CA LEU A 156 17.70 -18.98 20.87
C LEU A 156 16.18 -19.13 21.01
N ARG A 157 15.45 -18.02 21.09
CA ARG A 157 13.98 -18.00 21.19
C ARG A 157 13.36 -16.90 20.32
N THR A 158 12.48 -17.28 19.42
CA THR A 158 11.70 -16.38 18.57
C THR A 158 10.24 -16.51 18.95
N ASN A 159 9.71 -15.53 19.67
CA ASN A 159 8.32 -15.42 20.03
C ASN A 159 7.52 -14.82 18.86
N MET A 160 6.33 -15.38 18.65
CA MET A 160 5.41 -14.98 17.62
C MET A 160 4.00 -15.03 18.21
N GLU A 161 3.20 -14.02 17.90
CA GLU A 161 1.81 -13.96 18.31
C GLU A 161 0.94 -13.76 17.06
N ILE A 162 -0.10 -14.59 16.94
CA ILE A 162 -1.12 -14.50 15.91
C ILE A 162 -2.43 -14.16 16.61
N GLU A 163 -2.98 -12.99 16.31
CA GLU A 163 -4.28 -12.58 16.81
C GLU A 163 -5.32 -12.63 15.69
N TYR A 164 -6.32 -13.49 15.85
CA TYR A 164 -7.50 -13.54 15.00
C TYR A 164 -8.51 -12.51 15.47
N MET A 165 -8.67 -11.43 14.70
CA MET A 165 -9.69 -10.43 14.98
C MET A 165 -11.10 -10.97 14.66
N PRO A 166 -12.16 -10.32 15.19
CA PRO A 166 -13.52 -10.61 14.76
C PRO A 166 -13.67 -10.48 13.24
N VAL A 167 -14.56 -11.31 12.66
CA VAL A 167 -14.87 -11.27 11.23
C VAL A 167 -15.39 -9.88 10.85
N TYR A 168 -14.80 -9.29 9.82
CA TYR A 168 -15.22 -8.03 9.25
C TYR A 168 -16.20 -8.28 8.11
N ILE A 169 -17.43 -7.81 8.27
CA ILE A 169 -18.49 -7.91 7.26
C ILE A 169 -18.55 -6.58 6.52
N PRO A 170 -18.28 -6.54 5.21
CA PRO A 170 -18.31 -5.29 4.46
C PRO A 170 -19.73 -4.75 4.32
N SER A 171 -19.88 -3.44 4.50
CA SER A 171 -21.08 -2.66 4.24
C SER A 171 -21.44 -2.64 2.74
N SER A 172 -22.64 -2.17 2.42
CA SER A 172 -23.10 -2.04 1.02
C SER A 172 -22.22 -1.09 0.21
N GLU A 173 -21.69 -0.05 0.85
CA GLU A 173 -20.76 0.94 0.29
C GLU A 173 -19.40 0.31 0.02
N GLU A 174 -18.85 -0.43 0.99
CA GLU A 174 -17.56 -1.13 0.87
C GLU A 174 -17.58 -2.25 -0.18
N LYS A 175 -18.72 -2.91 -0.37
CA LYS A 175 -18.90 -3.88 -1.46
C LYS A 175 -18.81 -3.23 -2.85
N LYS A 176 -19.24 -1.97 -2.96
CA LYS A 176 -19.16 -1.19 -4.22
C LYS A 176 -17.79 -0.55 -4.40
N ASP A 177 -17.13 -0.17 -3.30
CA ASP A 177 -15.81 0.44 -3.30
C ASP A 177 -14.77 -0.41 -2.54
N PRO A 178 -14.02 -1.27 -3.24
CA PRO A 178 -12.94 -2.06 -2.64
C PRO A 178 -11.82 -1.23 -2.01
N LYS A 179 -11.62 0.03 -2.44
CA LYS A 179 -10.62 0.92 -1.83
C LYS A 179 -11.07 1.32 -0.43
N LEU A 180 -12.32 1.73 -0.28
CA LEU A 180 -12.91 2.04 1.02
C LEU A 180 -12.85 0.83 1.96
N PHE A 181 -13.20 -0.36 1.45
CA PHE A 181 -13.13 -1.59 2.24
C PHE A 181 -11.69 -1.88 2.72
N ALA A 182 -10.71 -1.84 1.80
CA ALA A 182 -9.31 -2.06 2.14
C ALA A 182 -8.80 -1.05 3.18
N GLU A 183 -9.21 0.20 3.05
CA GLU A 183 -8.80 1.29 3.94
C GLU A 183 -9.40 1.16 5.34
N ASN A 184 -10.68 0.82 5.45
CA ASN A 184 -11.32 0.62 6.75
C ASN A 184 -10.73 -0.59 7.49
N VAL A 185 -10.51 -1.70 6.80
CA VAL A 185 -9.82 -2.88 7.37
C VAL A 185 -8.40 -2.51 7.80
N ARG A 186 -7.66 -1.75 6.97
CA ARG A 186 -6.31 -1.28 7.32
C ARG A 186 -6.31 -0.45 8.59
N ARG A 187 -7.23 0.52 8.73
CA ARG A 187 -7.36 1.37 9.92
C ARG A 187 -7.73 0.56 11.16
N LEU A 188 -8.64 -0.40 11.01
CA LEU A 188 -9.02 -1.31 12.09
C LEU A 188 -7.81 -2.11 12.60
N MET A 189 -7.04 -2.71 11.68
CA MET A 189 -5.84 -3.46 12.01
C MET A 189 -4.76 -2.55 12.62
N ALA A 190 -4.54 -1.37 12.06
CA ALA A 190 -3.58 -0.39 12.55
C ALA A 190 -3.90 0.03 14.00
N LYS A 191 -5.18 0.28 14.30
CA LYS A 191 -5.65 0.62 15.65
C LYS A 191 -5.39 -0.51 16.65
N ALA A 192 -5.67 -1.76 16.27
CA ALA A 192 -5.43 -2.92 17.13
C ALA A 192 -3.93 -3.26 17.29
N LEU A 193 -3.10 -2.93 16.31
CA LEU A 193 -1.64 -3.02 16.38
C LEU A 193 -0.99 -1.84 17.09
N GLN A 194 -1.72 -0.73 17.30
CA GLN A 194 -1.19 0.55 17.77
C GLN A 194 -0.07 1.08 16.86
N LEU A 195 -0.25 0.92 15.54
CA LEU A 195 0.69 1.40 14.53
C LEU A 195 0.09 2.54 13.71
N PRO A 196 0.90 3.51 13.28
CA PRO A 196 0.46 4.51 12.32
C PRO A 196 0.19 3.88 10.94
N VAL A 197 -0.58 4.59 10.12
CA VAL A 197 -0.82 4.25 8.71
C VAL A 197 0.01 5.15 7.82
N SER A 198 0.52 4.59 6.71
CA SER A 198 1.32 5.31 5.72
C SER A 198 0.59 5.36 4.37
N SER A 199 0.64 6.49 3.70
CA SER A 199 0.06 6.67 2.35
C SER A 199 0.93 6.07 1.24
N TYR A 200 2.15 5.62 1.56
CA TYR A 200 3.00 4.90 0.62
C TYR A 200 2.36 3.56 0.26
N SER A 201 2.49 3.16 -0.99
CA SER A 201 2.19 1.81 -1.47
C SER A 201 3.47 1.09 -1.89
N TYR A 202 3.41 -0.24 -2.08
CA TYR A 202 4.54 -0.99 -2.64
C TYR A 202 5.08 -0.42 -3.96
N ASP A 203 4.20 0.06 -4.84
CA ASP A 203 4.63 0.61 -6.12
C ASP A 203 5.41 1.91 -5.89
N ASP A 204 4.99 2.74 -4.93
CA ASP A 204 5.68 3.96 -4.46
C ASP A 204 7.12 3.65 -4.02
N LEU A 205 7.28 2.68 -3.12
CA LEU A 205 8.59 2.23 -2.62
C LEU A 205 9.50 1.67 -3.72
N LYS A 206 8.97 0.90 -4.67
CA LYS A 206 9.78 0.30 -5.74
C LYS A 206 10.52 1.34 -6.60
N GLN A 207 9.96 2.53 -6.79
CA GLN A 207 10.57 3.55 -7.64
C GLN A 207 11.51 4.49 -6.89
N ALA A 208 11.27 4.73 -5.61
CA ALA A 208 12.27 5.38 -4.76
C ALA A 208 13.63 4.67 -4.87
N ASN A 209 13.62 3.35 -5.07
CA ASN A 209 14.82 2.53 -5.24
C ASN A 209 15.51 2.61 -6.61
N VAL A 210 14.89 3.21 -7.64
CA VAL A 210 15.44 3.24 -9.01
C VAL A 210 16.12 4.58 -9.32
N GLU A 211 15.81 5.61 -8.56
CA GLU A 211 16.39 6.94 -8.73
C GLU A 211 17.29 7.19 -7.50
N ASP A 212 18.61 7.17 -7.69
CA ASP A 212 19.70 7.19 -6.66
C ASP A 212 19.69 8.40 -5.70
N ASP A 213 18.64 9.21 -5.70
CA ASP A 213 18.52 10.44 -4.91
C ASP A 213 17.31 10.34 -3.97
N VAL A 214 17.54 9.59 -2.88
CA VAL A 214 16.53 9.16 -1.89
C VAL A 214 16.28 10.22 -0.80
N HIS A 215 17.00 11.33 -0.79
CA HIS A 215 16.72 12.40 0.17
C HIS A 215 15.40 13.10 -0.20
N GLU A 216 14.37 12.83 0.62
CA GLU A 216 13.17 13.67 0.81
C GLU A 216 12.13 13.68 -0.33
N ARG A 217 11.72 12.52 -0.84
CA ARG A 217 10.56 12.44 -1.75
C ARG A 217 9.29 11.96 -1.05
N THR A 218 8.29 12.83 -0.99
CA THR A 218 6.93 12.49 -0.55
C THR A 218 6.24 11.55 -1.54
N VAL A 219 5.23 10.78 -1.09
CA VAL A 219 4.40 9.92 -1.97
C VAL A 219 3.89 10.68 -3.18
N THR A 220 3.46 11.92 -2.95
CA THR A 220 2.94 12.83 -3.96
C THR A 220 3.99 13.14 -5.02
N CYS A 221 5.22 13.49 -4.62
CA CYS A 221 6.34 13.67 -5.57
C CYS A 221 6.53 12.44 -6.46
N THR A 222 6.62 11.25 -5.85
CA THR A 222 6.86 10.01 -6.59
C THR A 222 5.71 9.70 -7.55
N ARG A 223 4.45 9.89 -7.14
CA ARG A 223 3.28 9.66 -8.00
C ARG A 223 3.17 10.69 -9.12
N LEU A 224 3.49 11.96 -8.86
CA LEU A 224 3.49 13.01 -9.87
C LEU A 224 4.57 12.79 -10.92
N GLN A 225 5.80 12.49 -10.51
CA GLN A 225 6.89 12.19 -11.43
C GLN A 225 6.54 11.02 -12.36
N ARG A 226 5.83 9.99 -11.85
CA ARG A 226 5.29 8.91 -12.71
C ARG A 226 4.33 9.41 -13.75
N LEU A 227 3.35 10.22 -13.34
CA LEU A 227 2.33 10.71 -14.26
C LEU A 227 2.96 11.58 -15.34
N VAL A 228 3.86 12.49 -14.97
CA VAL A 228 4.59 13.34 -15.92
C VAL A 228 5.41 12.50 -16.90
N LYS A 229 6.21 11.54 -16.41
CA LYS A 229 7.06 10.68 -17.24
C LYS A 229 6.25 9.74 -18.14
N LYS A 230 5.21 9.08 -17.59
CA LYS A 230 4.37 8.12 -18.32
C LYS A 230 3.55 8.79 -19.42
N ASN A 231 3.04 9.98 -19.15
CA ASN A 231 2.18 10.70 -20.09
C ASN A 231 2.98 11.67 -20.97
N ARG A 232 4.33 11.68 -20.87
CA ARG A 232 5.23 12.59 -21.60
C ARG A 232 4.77 14.06 -21.51
N ILE A 233 4.26 14.45 -20.34
CA ILE A 233 3.80 15.81 -20.11
C ILE A 233 5.05 16.67 -20.10
N GLN A 234 5.27 17.39 -21.19
CA GLN A 234 6.23 18.48 -21.24
C GLN A 234 5.47 19.73 -20.83
N PHE A 235 5.66 20.16 -19.58
CA PHE A 235 5.37 21.55 -19.27
C PHE A 235 6.37 22.37 -20.07
N ARG A 236 5.90 22.99 -21.17
CA ARG A 236 6.75 23.79 -22.05
C ARG A 236 7.33 25.01 -21.33
N ASP A 237 6.69 25.43 -20.25
CA ASP A 237 7.10 26.57 -19.42
C ASP A 237 6.56 26.38 -17.98
N PHE A 238 7.32 25.69 -17.14
CA PHE A 238 6.96 25.49 -15.73
C PHE A 238 6.84 26.82 -14.98
N ASP A 239 7.71 27.79 -15.30
CA ASP A 239 7.76 29.10 -14.65
C ASP A 239 6.48 29.89 -14.93
N SER A 240 5.98 29.89 -16.17
CA SER A 240 4.73 30.53 -16.56
C SER A 240 3.51 29.92 -15.85
N GLU A 241 3.43 28.59 -15.75
CA GLU A 241 2.33 27.94 -15.03
C GLU A 241 2.38 28.21 -13.51
N ILE A 242 3.58 28.20 -12.92
CA ILE A 242 3.79 28.58 -11.52
C ILE A 242 3.35 30.03 -11.29
N LEU A 243 3.71 30.97 -12.17
CA LEU A 243 3.31 32.37 -12.09
C LEU A 243 1.78 32.54 -12.19
N LYS A 244 1.15 31.86 -13.15
CA LYS A 244 -0.30 31.87 -13.36
C LYS A 244 -1.05 31.34 -12.13
N LEU A 245 -0.57 30.25 -11.53
CA LEU A 245 -1.14 29.68 -10.31
C LEU A 245 -0.95 30.59 -9.11
N LYS A 246 0.25 31.17 -8.92
CA LYS A 246 0.49 32.16 -7.86
C LYS A 246 -0.47 33.35 -7.97
N ALA A 247 -0.69 33.87 -9.18
CA ALA A 247 -1.66 34.95 -9.41
C ALA A 247 -3.09 34.51 -9.09
N THR A 248 -3.48 33.30 -9.52
CA THR A 248 -4.82 32.74 -9.26
C THR A 248 -5.08 32.56 -7.76
N ILE A 249 -4.10 32.04 -7.02
CA ILE A 249 -4.19 31.83 -5.56
C ILE A 249 -4.36 33.17 -4.83
N LYS A 250 -3.67 34.23 -5.27
CA LYS A 250 -3.82 35.57 -4.68
C LYS A 250 -5.21 36.19 -4.90
N MET A 251 -5.86 35.85 -6.02
CA MET A 251 -7.13 36.44 -6.42
C MET A 251 -8.36 35.66 -5.94
N LYS A 252 -8.19 34.40 -5.52
CA LYS A 252 -9.30 33.49 -5.21
C LYS A 252 -9.44 33.30 -3.70
N GLU A 253 -10.62 33.60 -3.15
CA GLU A 253 -10.91 33.42 -1.71
C GLU A 253 -10.96 31.93 -1.32
N ASN A 254 -11.53 31.07 -2.16
CA ASN A 254 -11.60 29.63 -1.93
C ASN A 254 -10.58 28.87 -2.79
N LEU A 255 -9.54 28.34 -2.15
CA LEU A 255 -8.46 27.62 -2.81
C LEU A 255 -8.79 26.14 -3.09
N GLN A 256 -9.91 25.63 -2.58
CA GLN A 256 -10.38 24.26 -2.82
C GLN A 256 -11.14 24.18 -4.14
N VAL A 257 -10.57 23.49 -5.12
CA VAL A 257 -11.15 23.35 -6.47
C VAL A 257 -11.56 21.92 -6.78
N THR A 258 -12.69 21.77 -7.47
CA THR A 258 -13.15 20.50 -8.03
C THR A 258 -12.36 20.14 -9.30
N PHE A 259 -12.47 18.90 -9.77
CA PHE A 259 -11.84 18.47 -11.03
C PHE A 259 -12.24 19.35 -12.23
N SER A 260 -13.51 19.72 -12.34
CA SER A 260 -14.01 20.57 -13.43
C SER A 260 -13.41 21.97 -13.40
N GLU A 261 -13.33 22.57 -12.21
CA GLU A 261 -12.69 23.89 -12.03
C GLU A 261 -11.19 23.82 -12.31
N PHE A 262 -10.53 22.75 -11.88
CA PHE A 262 -9.11 22.51 -12.17
C PHE A 262 -8.83 22.44 -13.68
N SER A 263 -9.61 21.63 -14.43
CA SER A 263 -9.46 21.55 -15.89
C SER A 263 -9.61 22.91 -16.56
N ASN A 264 -10.62 23.69 -16.13
CA ASN A 264 -10.86 25.03 -16.67
C ASN A 264 -9.74 26.02 -16.34
N LEU A 265 -9.23 26.02 -15.10
CA LEU A 265 -8.14 26.90 -14.67
C LEU A 265 -6.84 26.62 -15.44
N MET A 266 -6.54 25.33 -15.64
CA MET A 266 -5.34 24.91 -16.37
C MET A 266 -5.50 24.98 -17.89
N GLY A 267 -6.72 25.17 -18.40
CA GLY A 267 -6.99 25.14 -19.83
C GLY A 267 -6.69 23.78 -20.45
N ILE A 268 -6.80 22.70 -19.66
CA ILE A 268 -6.55 21.34 -20.10
C ILE A 268 -7.87 20.61 -20.36
N PRO A 269 -7.95 19.76 -21.39
CA PRO A 269 -9.14 18.94 -21.61
C PRO A 269 -9.41 18.05 -20.39
N SER A 270 -10.68 17.90 -20.02
CA SER A 270 -11.13 17.02 -18.94
C SER A 270 -11.04 15.54 -19.34
N ASP A 271 -9.82 15.08 -19.61
CA ASP A 271 -9.52 13.73 -20.00
C ASP A 271 -9.08 12.87 -18.81
N ARG A 272 -8.80 11.60 -19.09
CA ARG A 272 -8.34 10.65 -18.07
C ARG A 272 -6.99 11.04 -17.47
N PHE A 273 -6.14 11.75 -18.20
CA PHE A 273 -4.81 12.14 -17.72
C PHE A 273 -4.89 13.28 -16.72
N ALA A 274 -5.69 14.32 -17.01
CA ALA A 274 -6.01 15.39 -16.08
C ALA A 274 -6.63 14.84 -14.79
N ARG A 275 -7.55 13.86 -14.91
CA ARG A 275 -8.18 13.23 -13.74
C ARG A 275 -7.18 12.46 -12.89
N ASN A 276 -6.31 11.66 -13.49
CA ASN A 276 -5.27 10.95 -12.74
C ASN A 276 -4.34 11.91 -12.01
N PHE A 277 -4.03 13.07 -12.59
CA PHE A 277 -3.20 14.09 -11.95
C PHE A 277 -3.91 14.70 -10.73
N PHE A 278 -5.18 15.09 -10.90
CA PHE A 278 -6.01 15.59 -9.80
C PHE A 278 -6.08 14.60 -8.64
N GLU A 279 -6.33 13.32 -8.92
CA GLU A 279 -6.37 12.24 -7.92
C GLU A 279 -5.03 12.01 -7.19
N VAL A 280 -3.89 12.38 -7.77
CA VAL A 280 -2.59 12.28 -7.09
C VAL A 280 -2.40 13.39 -6.06
N VAL A 281 -2.96 14.58 -6.31
CA VAL A 281 -2.88 15.72 -5.40
C VAL A 281 -3.99 15.68 -4.35
N ASP A 282 -5.18 15.18 -4.69
CA ASP A 282 -6.28 14.86 -3.75
C ASP A 282 -6.04 13.52 -3.03
N ILE A 283 -5.01 13.48 -2.20
CA ILE A 283 -4.57 12.26 -1.48
C ILE A 283 -5.71 11.67 -0.63
N ASP A 284 -6.53 12.54 -0.03
CA ASP A 284 -7.62 12.17 0.88
C ASP A 284 -8.91 11.75 0.15
N ASN A 285 -8.93 11.80 -1.19
CA ASN A 285 -10.09 11.48 -2.04
C ASN A 285 -11.34 12.29 -1.66
N THR A 286 -11.17 13.56 -1.33
CA THR A 286 -12.27 14.47 -0.98
C THR A 286 -13.07 14.92 -2.21
N GLY A 287 -12.56 14.66 -3.42
CA GLY A 287 -13.07 15.22 -4.66
C GLY A 287 -12.70 16.69 -4.86
N ARG A 288 -11.85 17.23 -3.99
CA ARG A 288 -11.40 18.63 -3.99
C ARG A 288 -9.87 18.66 -3.84
N MET A 289 -9.26 19.66 -4.45
CA MET A 289 -7.81 19.87 -4.43
C MET A 289 -7.51 21.29 -3.98
N ASP A 290 -6.59 21.45 -3.03
CA ASP A 290 -6.06 22.78 -2.68
C ASP A 290 -5.08 23.24 -3.77
N LEU A 291 -5.30 24.43 -4.32
CA LEU A 291 -4.39 25.02 -5.32
C LEU A 291 -2.96 25.20 -4.79
N ARG A 292 -2.76 25.35 -3.47
CA ARG A 292 -1.43 25.39 -2.86
C ARG A 292 -0.74 24.04 -2.93
N CYS A 293 -1.45 22.94 -2.65
CA CYS A 293 -0.91 21.59 -2.84
C CYS A 293 -0.44 21.38 -4.28
N PHE A 294 -1.22 21.88 -5.25
CA PHE A 294 -0.88 21.76 -6.66
C PHE A 294 0.33 22.63 -7.04
N LEU A 295 0.44 23.85 -6.51
CA LEU A 295 1.61 24.70 -6.71
C LEU A 295 2.87 24.06 -6.11
N SER A 296 2.78 23.51 -4.90
CA SER A 296 3.87 22.75 -4.27
C SER A 296 4.27 21.53 -5.09
N ALA A 297 3.29 20.81 -5.63
CA ALA A 297 3.50 19.69 -6.55
C ALA A 297 4.30 20.08 -7.80
N LEU A 298 3.99 21.24 -8.42
CA LEU A 298 4.74 21.75 -9.58
C LEU A 298 6.19 22.09 -9.23
N TRP A 299 6.45 22.72 -8.08
CA TRP A 299 7.81 22.98 -7.61
C TRP A 299 8.62 21.71 -7.41
N LEU A 300 8.03 20.69 -6.81
CA LEU A 300 8.70 19.40 -6.53
C LEU A 300 9.10 18.66 -7.81
N VAL A 301 8.38 18.86 -8.92
CA VAL A 301 8.68 18.24 -10.21
C VAL A 301 9.40 19.16 -11.20
N HIS A 302 9.73 20.40 -10.79
CA HIS A 302 10.41 21.37 -11.64
C HIS A 302 11.80 20.84 -12.08
N PRO A 303 12.14 20.74 -13.37
CA PRO A 303 13.30 19.98 -13.83
C PRO A 303 14.65 20.63 -13.53
N SER A 304 14.71 21.97 -13.45
CA SER A 304 15.94 22.75 -13.35
C SER A 304 16.07 23.54 -12.04
N GLU A 305 15.07 23.51 -11.16
CA GLU A 305 15.10 24.32 -9.93
C GLU A 305 15.89 23.55 -8.85
N PRO A 306 16.92 24.11 -8.21
CA PRO A 306 17.63 23.43 -7.13
C PRO A 306 16.87 23.49 -5.80
N HIS A 307 16.13 24.57 -5.52
CA HIS A 307 15.43 24.77 -4.23
C HIS A 307 13.97 24.28 -4.24
N ARG A 308 13.70 23.14 -4.90
CA ARG A 308 12.34 22.62 -5.11
C ARG A 308 11.56 22.43 -3.82
N ALA A 309 12.18 21.79 -2.82
CA ALA A 309 11.55 21.50 -1.55
C ALA A 309 11.21 22.78 -0.77
N GLU A 310 12.14 23.75 -0.75
CA GLU A 310 11.94 25.04 -0.08
C GLU A 310 10.84 25.86 -0.76
N ASN A 311 10.85 25.92 -2.09
CA ASN A 311 9.83 26.63 -2.86
C ASN A 311 8.45 25.96 -2.73
N ALA A 312 8.40 24.62 -2.69
CA ALA A 312 7.18 23.87 -2.44
C ALA A 312 6.65 24.10 -1.02
N PHE A 313 7.53 24.19 -0.03
CA PHE A 313 7.17 24.51 1.35
C PHE A 313 6.57 25.92 1.42
N LYS A 314 7.26 26.94 0.89
CA LYS A 314 6.76 28.33 0.82
C LYS A 314 5.42 28.44 0.09
N ALA A 315 5.25 27.69 -1.00
CA ALA A 315 3.99 27.65 -1.74
C ALA A 315 2.81 27.11 -0.90
N PHE A 316 3.09 26.22 0.05
CA PHE A 316 2.08 25.63 0.92
C PHE A 316 1.82 26.46 2.18
N SER A 317 2.87 26.91 2.86
CA SER A 317 2.81 27.69 4.10
C SER A 317 2.42 29.16 3.90
N GLY A 318 2.57 29.69 2.69
CA GLY A 318 2.41 31.11 2.39
C GLY A 318 3.67 31.93 2.75
N ASP A 319 3.58 33.26 2.66
CA ASP A 319 4.71 34.17 2.95
C ASP A 319 5.11 34.21 4.45
N GLY A 320 4.42 33.47 5.33
CA GLY A 320 4.71 33.38 6.76
C GLY A 320 5.26 32.00 7.11
N GLY A 321 6.36 31.95 7.86
CA GLY A 321 7.08 30.73 8.29
C GLY A 321 6.30 29.80 9.22
N GLY A 322 5.19 29.25 8.72
CA GLY A 322 4.30 28.36 9.46
C GLY A 322 4.79 26.92 9.47
N ILE A 323 4.76 26.30 10.66
CA ILE A 323 4.88 24.86 10.86
C ILE A 323 3.66 24.20 10.21
N ILE A 324 3.91 23.24 9.31
CA ILE A 324 2.87 22.37 8.75
C ILE A 324 2.69 21.23 9.76
N LEU A 325 1.56 21.20 10.47
CA LEU A 325 1.19 20.13 11.42
C LEU A 325 0.65 18.90 10.69
#